data_AF-A0A1V5ICP0-F1
#
_entry.id   AF-A0A1V5ICP0-F1
#
_cell.length_a   1.000
_cell.length_b   1.000
_cell.length_c   1.000
_cell.angle_alpha   90.00
_cell.angle_beta   90.00
_cell.angle_gamma   90.00
#
_symmetry.space_group_name_H-M   'P 1'
#
loop_
_entity.id
_entity.type
_entity.pdbx_description
1 polymer ?
#
loop_
_entity_poly.entity_id
_entity_poly.type
_entity_poly.pdbx_seq_one_letter_code
_entity_poly.pdbx_strand_id
1 'polypeptide(L)'
;MLIALIAPYSAYGRMVRTIVAMGSDSVTLPLIITGLLTLIIICLCAWLWGREYCNTVCPVGTALSLFSRFSLFRPVIDKDRCVDCGRCTCGCKANCIDFKNHTIDYSRCVGCFDCIDICRDDALHYKFTGPIKRVKEVSGADADVDKGRRAFLVTGAVVASGLVAKAQDRLHGGLAEVIKKEAPERDTRLVPFGAGSVKSFYDRCTACQLCVSACPNGVLRPSSDLEHFLQPYMSYEKGYCRPECTECSRVCPTGAIKPISVEEKQTIRIGTAHVNLDLCIAAKGQDSCDNCSYHCPTGAIRMVRQQGSQHRIPTVAEERCIGCGACENLCPSRPISAITVNGISIHHNA
;
A
#
# COMPACT_ATOMS: atom_id res chain seq x y z
N MET A 1 3.75 5.70 22.74
CA MET A 1 2.28 5.82 22.75
C MET A 1 1.68 6.28 21.42
N LEU A 2 2.28 7.21 20.67
CA LEU A 2 1.68 7.71 19.40
C LEU A 2 1.53 6.65 18.29
N ILE A 3 2.43 5.67 18.23
CA ILE A 3 2.36 4.54 17.27
C ILE A 3 1.15 3.63 17.56
N ALA A 4 0.61 3.65 18.78
CA ALA A 4 -0.56 2.85 19.14
C ALA A 4 -1.87 3.37 18.53
N LEU A 5 -1.92 4.66 18.20
CA LEU A 5 -3.08 5.24 17.55
C LEU A 5 -3.03 5.00 16.04
N ILE A 6 -1.88 5.19 15.40
CA ILE A 6 -1.75 5.19 13.93
C ILE A 6 -1.76 3.77 13.34
N ALA A 7 -1.34 2.76 14.11
CA ALA A 7 -1.31 1.37 13.68
C ALA A 7 -1.76 0.46 14.84
N PRO A 8 -3.07 0.29 15.07
CA PRO A 8 -3.59 -0.54 16.15
C PRO A 8 -3.00 -1.95 16.10
N TYR A 9 -2.81 -2.53 14.92
CA TYR A 9 -2.15 -3.83 14.73
C TYR A 9 -0.70 -3.90 15.26
N SER A 10 0.07 -2.80 15.17
CA SER A 10 1.47 -2.77 15.64
C SER A 10 1.58 -2.59 17.16
N ALA A 11 0.63 -1.89 17.78
CA ALA A 11 0.54 -1.80 19.24
C ALA A 11 -0.07 -3.06 19.85
N TYR A 12 -1.04 -3.66 19.18
CA TYR A 12 -1.59 -4.96 19.54
C TYR A 12 -0.49 -6.04 19.52
N GLY A 13 0.32 -6.09 18.46
CA GLY A 13 1.46 -7.01 18.39
C GLY A 13 2.54 -6.78 19.47
N ARG A 14 2.76 -5.53 19.90
CA ARG A 14 3.69 -5.21 21.00
C ARG A 14 3.11 -5.54 22.37
N MET A 15 1.83 -5.24 22.62
CA MET A 15 1.12 -5.56 23.86
C MET A 15 1.03 -7.07 24.06
N VAL A 16 0.74 -7.81 22.98
CA VAL A 16 0.76 -9.28 22.95
C VAL A 16 2.16 -9.81 23.22
N ARG A 17 3.23 -9.24 22.64
CA ARG A 17 4.61 -9.65 22.99
C ARG A 17 4.96 -9.42 24.47
N THR A 18 4.51 -8.33 25.07
CA THR A 18 4.74 -8.04 26.49
C THR A 18 3.95 -8.99 27.40
N ILE A 19 2.71 -9.34 27.03
CA ILE A 19 1.89 -10.33 27.74
C ILE A 19 2.45 -11.76 27.55
N VAL A 20 2.98 -12.08 26.36
CA VAL A 20 3.66 -13.36 26.06
C VAL A 20 4.94 -13.54 26.87
N ALA A 21 5.65 -12.46 27.19
CA ALA A 21 6.80 -12.50 28.09
C ALA A 21 6.42 -12.86 29.55
N MET A 22 5.13 -12.90 29.89
CA MET A 22 4.61 -13.19 31.24
C MET A 22 4.04 -14.62 31.41
N GLY A 23 4.31 -15.55 30.49
CA GLY A 23 4.23 -17.00 30.79
C GLY A 23 2.87 -17.68 30.62
N SER A 24 2.34 -17.79 29.40
CA SER A 24 1.30 -18.79 29.09
C SER A 24 1.48 -19.40 27.69
N ASP A 25 1.40 -20.73 27.59
CA ASP A 25 1.75 -21.53 26.41
C ASP A 25 0.74 -21.46 25.24
N SER A 26 -0.27 -20.59 25.32
CA SER A 26 -1.26 -20.42 24.25
C SER A 26 -1.65 -18.95 24.05
N VAL A 27 -1.18 -18.39 22.92
CA VAL A 27 -1.41 -16.99 22.49
C VAL A 27 -2.87 -16.68 22.11
N THR A 28 -3.71 -17.70 21.94
CA THR A 28 -5.09 -17.57 21.44
C THR A 28 -6.04 -16.91 22.44
N LEU A 29 -5.99 -17.29 23.72
CA LEU A 29 -6.91 -16.75 24.74
C LEU A 29 -6.72 -15.24 25.00
N PRO A 30 -5.48 -14.74 25.21
CA PRO A 30 -5.25 -13.32 25.43
C PRO A 30 -5.63 -12.45 24.22
N LEU A 31 -5.43 -12.97 23.01
CA LEU A 31 -5.82 -12.29 21.76
C LEU A 31 -7.33 -12.15 21.64
N ILE A 32 -8.09 -13.19 22.00
CA ILE A 32 -9.56 -13.18 21.96
C ILE A 32 -10.11 -12.24 23.03
N ILE A 33 -9.59 -12.30 24.26
CA ILE A 33 -10.04 -11.44 25.37
C ILE A 33 -9.78 -9.97 25.05
N THR A 34 -8.59 -9.63 24.57
CA THR A 34 -8.25 -8.25 24.22
C THR A 34 -9.09 -7.76 23.02
N GLY A 35 -9.39 -8.66 22.06
CA GLY A 35 -10.21 -8.35 20.90
C GLY A 35 -11.66 -8.08 21.27
N LEU A 36 -12.23 -8.91 22.17
CA LEU A 36 -13.57 -8.72 22.70
C LEU A 36 -13.67 -7.46 23.55
N LEU A 37 -12.71 -7.19 24.43
CA LEU A 37 -12.70 -5.98 25.25
C LEU A 37 -12.64 -4.71 24.39
N THR A 38 -11.75 -4.68 23.39
CA THR A 38 -11.65 -3.54 22.47
C THR A 38 -12.92 -3.34 21.65
N LEU A 39 -13.53 -4.43 21.17
CA LEU A 39 -14.81 -4.38 20.45
C LEU A 39 -15.95 -3.85 21.35
N ILE A 40 -16.05 -4.33 22.59
CA ILE A 40 -17.05 -3.88 23.56
C ILE A 40 -16.88 -2.39 23.85
N ILE A 41 -15.65 -1.92 24.08
CA ILE A 41 -15.38 -0.49 24.32
C ILE A 41 -15.78 0.35 23.11
N ILE A 42 -15.43 -0.08 21.88
CA ILE A 42 -15.82 0.66 20.67
C ILE A 42 -17.34 0.68 20.50
N CYS A 43 -18.04 -0.44 20.72
CA CYS A 43 -19.49 -0.51 20.66
C CYS A 43 -20.16 0.37 21.71
N LEU A 44 -19.64 0.39 22.94
CA LEU A 44 -20.14 1.27 24.02
C LEU A 44 -19.89 2.74 23.69
N CYS A 45 -18.71 3.11 23.21
CA CYS A 45 -18.40 4.48 22.77
C CYS A 45 -19.28 4.91 21.58
N ALA A 46 -19.50 4.02 20.62
CA ALA A 46 -20.37 4.28 19.47
C ALA A 46 -21.84 4.43 19.87
N TRP A 47 -22.30 3.65 20.85
CA TRP A 47 -23.66 3.74 21.38
C TRP A 47 -23.86 5.03 22.20
N LEU A 48 -22.92 5.35 23.10
CA LEU A 48 -23.05 6.49 24.01
C LEU A 48 -22.75 7.84 23.36
N TRP A 49 -21.81 7.89 22.40
CA TRP A 49 -21.29 9.14 21.83
C TRP A 49 -21.31 9.18 20.29
N GLY A 50 -21.96 8.22 19.63
CA GLY A 50 -22.10 8.22 18.17
C GLY A 50 -20.75 8.16 17.43
N ARG A 51 -20.57 9.00 16.40
CA ARG A 51 -19.33 9.04 15.59
C ARG A 51 -18.21 9.90 16.19
N GLU A 52 -18.34 10.38 17.43
CA GLU A 52 -17.30 11.22 18.05
C GLU A 52 -15.96 10.48 18.15
N TYR A 53 -15.95 9.16 18.39
CA TYR A 53 -14.73 8.33 18.33
C TYR A 53 -14.04 8.43 16.96
N CYS A 54 -14.81 8.36 15.87
CA CYS A 54 -14.27 8.48 14.52
C CYS A 54 -13.72 9.88 14.25
N ASN A 55 -14.36 10.94 14.75
CA ASN A 55 -13.96 12.32 14.47
C ASN A 55 -12.83 12.84 15.37
N THR A 56 -12.66 12.27 16.57
CA THR A 56 -11.74 12.82 17.59
C THR A 56 -10.64 11.87 18.06
N VAL A 57 -10.86 10.55 17.98
CA VAL A 57 -9.93 9.52 18.48
C VAL A 57 -9.27 8.75 17.34
N CYS A 58 -10.01 8.48 16.25
CA CYS A 58 -9.49 7.75 15.10
C CYS A 58 -8.46 8.59 14.32
N PRO A 59 -7.27 8.04 14.00
CA PRO A 59 -6.24 8.75 13.23
C PRO A 59 -6.73 9.15 11.84
N VAL A 60 -7.52 8.28 11.21
CA VAL A 60 -8.08 8.52 9.87
C VAL A 60 -9.07 9.68 9.91
N GLY A 61 -9.97 9.71 10.89
CA GLY A 61 -10.92 10.80 11.01
C GLY A 61 -10.28 12.11 11.47
N THR A 62 -9.26 12.06 12.33
CA THR A 62 -8.47 13.26 12.68
C THR A 62 -7.75 13.84 11.45
N ALA A 63 -7.16 12.98 10.62
CA ALA A 63 -6.54 13.40 9.37
C ALA A 63 -7.58 13.98 8.41
N LEU A 64 -8.74 13.34 8.27
CA LEU A 64 -9.82 13.83 7.42
C LEU A 64 -10.36 15.19 7.90
N SER A 65 -10.53 15.40 9.22
CA SER A 65 -10.92 16.69 9.82
C SER A 65 -9.91 17.80 9.53
N LEU A 66 -8.61 17.46 9.43
CA LEU A 66 -7.56 18.41 9.06
C LEU A 66 -7.67 18.87 7.60
N PHE A 67 -8.18 18.02 6.71
CA PHE A 67 -8.37 18.33 5.30
C PHE A 67 -9.76 18.93 5.01
N SER A 68 -10.81 18.49 5.71
CA SER A 68 -12.18 18.99 5.55
C SER A 68 -12.31 20.47 5.88
N ARG A 69 -11.49 21.00 6.80
CA ARG A 69 -11.42 22.44 7.10
C ARG A 69 -11.02 23.31 5.88
N PHE A 70 -10.37 22.72 4.87
CA PHE A 70 -10.00 23.39 3.62
C PHE A 70 -11.02 23.19 2.50
N SER A 71 -12.17 22.54 2.76
CA SER A 71 -13.19 22.33 1.73
C SER A 71 -13.69 23.68 1.18
N LEU A 72 -13.69 23.83 -0.15
CA LEU A 72 -14.19 25.03 -0.84
C LEU A 72 -15.72 25.04 -0.99
N PHE A 73 -16.33 23.85 -0.92
CA PHE A 73 -17.77 23.66 -1.03
C PHE A 73 -18.34 23.16 0.29
N ARG A 74 -19.42 23.79 0.76
CA ARG A 74 -19.95 23.59 2.12
C ARG A 74 -21.46 23.71 2.16
N PRO A 75 -22.14 22.96 3.05
CA PRO A 75 -23.54 23.19 3.35
C PRO A 75 -23.69 24.53 4.10
N VAL A 76 -24.65 25.34 3.68
CA VAL A 76 -24.98 26.65 4.27
C VAL A 76 -26.47 26.67 4.61
N ILE A 77 -26.80 27.12 5.82
CA ILE A 77 -28.17 27.32 6.28
C ILE A 77 -28.63 28.71 5.84
N ASP A 78 -29.73 28.76 5.08
CA ASP A 78 -30.44 29.98 4.72
C ASP A 78 -31.35 30.39 5.90
N LYS A 79 -31.05 31.56 6.48
CA LYS A 79 -31.76 32.07 7.66
C LYS A 79 -33.20 32.48 7.36
N ASP A 80 -33.49 32.85 6.11
CA ASP A 80 -34.81 33.35 5.73
C ASP A 80 -35.81 32.21 5.54
N ARG A 81 -35.31 31.00 5.23
CA ARG A 81 -36.11 29.79 4.99
C ARG A 81 -36.12 28.81 6.16
N CYS A 82 -35.18 28.94 7.11
CA CYS A 82 -35.08 28.04 8.25
C CYS A 82 -36.20 28.32 9.26
N VAL A 83 -36.97 27.28 9.62
CA VAL A 83 -38.05 27.33 10.61
C VAL A 83 -37.66 26.73 11.97
N ASP A 84 -36.37 26.59 12.23
CA ASP A 84 -35.80 26.09 13.50
C ASP A 84 -36.35 24.74 13.98
N CYS A 85 -36.70 23.86 13.04
CA CYS A 85 -37.30 22.55 13.33
C CYS A 85 -36.33 21.51 13.91
N GLY A 86 -35.01 21.79 13.91
CA GLY A 86 -33.97 20.93 14.50
C GLY A 86 -33.71 19.59 13.79
N ARG A 87 -34.43 19.28 12.69
CA ARG A 87 -34.29 17.98 11.99
C ARG A 87 -32.89 17.73 11.44
N CYS A 88 -32.23 18.78 10.96
CA CYS A 88 -30.85 18.72 10.47
C CYS A 88 -29.85 18.33 11.57
N THR A 89 -30.05 18.80 12.81
CA THR A 89 -29.23 18.43 13.97
C THR A 89 -29.47 16.97 14.35
N CYS A 90 -30.73 16.50 14.39
CA CYS A 90 -31.04 15.09 14.67
C CYS A 90 -30.50 14.12 13.60
N GLY A 91 -30.51 14.53 12.33
CA GLY A 91 -29.95 13.75 11.22
C GLY A 91 -28.42 13.82 11.10
N CYS A 92 -27.77 14.76 11.80
CA CYS A 92 -26.33 14.96 11.67
C CYS A 92 -25.54 13.89 12.41
N LYS A 93 -25.02 12.90 11.68
CA LYS A 93 -24.17 11.82 12.22
C LYS A 93 -22.88 12.34 12.89
N ALA A 94 -22.45 13.55 12.54
CA ALA A 94 -21.24 14.20 13.08
C ALA A 94 -21.55 15.21 14.20
N ASN A 95 -22.82 15.38 14.59
CA ASN A 95 -23.28 16.33 15.61
C ASN A 95 -22.63 17.72 15.50
N CYS A 96 -22.55 18.25 14.28
CA CYS A 96 -21.81 19.47 13.94
C CYS A 96 -22.72 20.62 13.52
N ILE A 97 -24.04 20.51 13.72
CA ILE A 97 -25.03 21.52 13.32
C ILE A 97 -25.72 22.07 14.56
N ASP A 98 -25.55 23.36 14.80
CA ASP A 98 -26.32 24.11 15.78
C ASP A 98 -27.45 24.86 15.07
N PHE A 99 -28.67 24.31 15.19
CA PHE A 99 -29.85 24.89 14.56
C PHE A 99 -30.29 26.21 15.20
N LYS A 100 -29.94 26.48 16.46
CA LYS A 100 -30.36 27.73 17.15
C LYS A 100 -29.55 28.93 16.67
N ASN A 101 -28.27 28.71 16.40
CA ASN A 101 -27.36 29.75 15.93
C ASN A 101 -27.22 29.76 14.39
N HIS A 102 -27.90 28.84 13.69
CA HIS A 102 -27.74 28.58 12.25
C HIS A 102 -26.28 28.38 11.83
N THR A 103 -25.48 27.72 12.68
CA THR A 103 -24.06 27.48 12.44
C THR A 103 -23.77 26.00 12.21
N ILE A 104 -22.81 25.74 11.31
CA ILE A 104 -22.28 24.40 11.05
C ILE A 104 -20.78 24.43 11.34
N ASP A 105 -20.34 23.54 12.22
CA ASP A 105 -18.94 23.32 12.50
C ASP A 105 -18.31 22.47 11.38
N TYR A 106 -17.65 23.15 10.45
CA TYR A 106 -17.00 22.52 9.30
C TYR A 106 -15.76 21.69 9.67
N SER A 107 -15.21 21.83 10.88
CA SER A 107 -14.08 21.00 11.32
C SER A 107 -14.49 19.53 11.53
N ARG A 108 -15.76 19.31 11.88
CA ARG A 108 -16.35 17.98 12.12
C ARG A 108 -17.26 17.51 10.98
N CYS A 109 -17.67 18.40 10.09
CA CYS A 109 -18.51 18.06 8.95
C CYS A 109 -17.74 17.19 7.93
N VAL A 110 -18.28 16.01 7.62
CA VAL A 110 -17.71 15.08 6.63
C VAL A 110 -18.36 15.19 5.24
N GLY A 111 -19.32 16.10 5.06
CA GLY A 111 -19.99 16.31 3.77
C GLY A 111 -20.86 15.14 3.31
N CYS A 112 -21.57 14.46 4.24
CA CYS A 112 -22.43 13.31 3.91
C CYS A 112 -23.80 13.68 3.30
N PHE A 113 -24.14 14.98 3.23
CA PHE A 113 -25.39 15.52 2.69
C PHE A 113 -26.71 15.13 3.39
N ASP A 114 -26.68 14.28 4.43
CA ASP A 114 -27.87 13.89 5.21
C ASP A 114 -28.74 15.08 5.68
N CYS A 115 -28.10 16.21 6.04
CA CYS A 115 -28.81 17.41 6.49
C CYS A 115 -29.61 18.13 5.39
N ILE A 116 -29.13 18.05 4.13
CA ILE A 116 -29.82 18.61 2.96
C ILE A 116 -31.04 17.74 2.65
N ASP A 117 -30.86 16.42 2.64
CA ASP A 117 -31.93 15.46 2.33
C ASP A 117 -33.08 15.49 3.35
N ILE A 118 -32.78 15.74 4.63
CA ILE A 118 -33.78 15.81 5.71
C ILE A 118 -34.53 17.16 5.77
N CYS A 119 -33.99 18.21 5.14
CA CYS A 119 -34.58 19.54 5.19
C CYS A 119 -35.80 19.63 4.27
N ARG A 120 -37.02 19.66 4.86
CA ARG A 120 -38.27 19.81 4.08
C ARG A 120 -38.55 21.24 3.64
N ASP A 121 -37.88 22.20 4.27
CA ASP A 121 -38.08 23.63 4.06
C ASP A 121 -37.06 24.22 3.08
N ASP A 122 -36.24 23.37 2.45
CA ASP A 122 -35.20 23.72 1.47
C ASP A 122 -34.31 24.88 1.92
N ALA A 123 -33.98 24.90 3.21
CA ALA A 123 -33.15 25.93 3.85
C ALA A 123 -31.66 25.57 3.85
N LEU A 124 -31.26 24.41 3.33
CA LEU A 124 -29.88 23.92 3.37
C LEU A 124 -29.35 23.71 1.94
N HIS A 125 -28.29 24.43 1.59
CA HIS A 125 -27.72 24.37 0.24
C HIS A 125 -26.21 24.13 0.25
N TYR A 126 -25.72 23.33 -0.70
CA TYR A 126 -24.29 23.13 -0.91
C TYR A 126 -23.75 24.20 -1.86
N LYS A 127 -23.02 25.19 -1.32
CA LYS A 127 -22.51 26.34 -2.09
C LYS A 127 -20.99 26.40 -2.05
N PHE A 128 -20.40 26.93 -3.11
CA PHE A 128 -19.01 27.37 -3.12
C PHE A 128 -18.88 28.59 -2.20
N THR A 129 -18.08 28.46 -1.14
CA THR A 129 -17.87 29.55 -0.16
C THR A 129 -16.46 30.13 -0.21
N GLY A 130 -15.61 29.62 -1.11
CA GLY A 130 -14.21 30.02 -1.25
C GLY A 130 -13.33 29.56 -0.08
N PRO A 131 -12.03 29.94 -0.09
CA PRO A 131 -11.13 29.69 1.03
C PRO A 131 -11.52 30.55 2.24
N ILE A 132 -11.60 29.94 3.43
CA ILE A 132 -12.05 30.62 4.67
C ILE A 132 -11.15 31.84 5.00
N LYS A 133 -11.77 33.01 5.23
CA LYS A 133 -11.21 34.03 6.13
C LYS A 133 -11.52 33.61 7.57
N ARG A 134 -10.50 33.46 8.43
CA ARG A 134 -10.65 33.07 9.86
C ARG A 134 -11.78 33.88 10.50
N VAL A 135 -12.85 33.20 10.92
CA VAL A 135 -13.83 33.78 11.85
C VAL A 135 -13.17 33.84 13.22
N LYS A 136 -13.14 35.01 13.86
CA LYS A 136 -12.72 35.16 15.25
C LYS A 136 -13.69 34.36 16.13
N GLU A 137 -13.17 33.37 16.84
CA GLU A 137 -13.91 32.61 17.84
C GLU A 137 -14.46 33.54 18.92
N VAL A 138 -15.75 33.39 19.22
CA VAL A 138 -16.39 33.97 20.39
C VAL A 138 -15.82 33.25 21.61
N SER A 139 -15.18 34.04 22.47
CA SER A 139 -14.55 33.64 23.71
C SER A 139 -15.53 33.00 24.69
N GLY A 140 -15.29 31.74 25.04
CA GLY A 140 -15.90 31.08 26.18
C GLY A 140 -15.50 29.61 26.28
N ALA A 141 -14.53 29.31 27.15
CA ALA A 141 -14.21 27.98 27.71
C ALA A 141 -13.32 26.96 26.95
N ASP A 142 -12.84 27.20 25.72
CA ASP A 142 -12.04 26.18 24.99
C ASP A 142 -10.52 26.49 24.82
N ALA A 143 -9.97 27.47 25.54
CA ALA A 143 -8.55 27.84 25.40
C ALA A 143 -7.56 26.86 26.05
N ASP A 144 -8.02 25.98 26.95
CA ASP A 144 -7.15 25.07 27.72
C ASP A 144 -6.88 23.75 26.97
N VAL A 145 -7.89 23.24 26.25
CA VAL A 145 -7.83 21.96 25.53
C VAL A 145 -6.83 22.01 24.36
N ASP A 146 -6.73 23.15 23.67
CA ASP A 146 -5.88 23.28 22.47
C ASP A 146 -4.37 23.42 22.82
N LYS A 147 -4.04 24.02 23.96
CA LYS A 147 -2.66 24.06 24.51
C LYS A 147 -2.18 22.68 24.92
N GLY A 148 -3.03 21.89 25.59
CA GLY A 148 -2.73 20.51 25.99
C GLY A 148 -2.49 19.60 24.79
N ARG A 149 -3.31 19.70 23.75
CA ARG A 149 -3.16 18.93 22.49
C ARG A 149 -1.87 19.26 21.76
N ARG A 150 -1.51 20.55 21.65
CA ARG A 150 -0.27 20.98 20.98
C ARG A 150 0.97 20.54 21.76
N ALA A 151 0.94 20.64 23.09
CA ALA A 151 2.02 20.18 23.94
C ALA A 151 2.21 18.65 23.87
N PHE A 152 1.12 17.87 23.84
CA PHE A 152 1.18 16.41 23.72
C PHE A 152 1.72 15.95 22.36
N LEU A 153 1.32 16.59 21.25
CA LEU A 153 1.81 16.24 19.91
C LEU A 153 3.29 16.60 19.73
N VAL A 154 3.72 17.78 20.19
CA VAL A 154 5.12 18.21 20.08
C VAL A 154 6.01 17.36 20.98
N THR A 155 5.61 17.11 22.22
CA THR A 155 6.38 16.28 23.16
C THR A 155 6.41 14.82 22.70
N GLY A 156 5.28 14.29 22.21
CA GLY A 156 5.18 12.96 21.64
C GLY A 156 6.05 12.77 20.39
N ALA A 157 6.14 13.78 19.53
CA ALA A 157 7.01 13.77 18.36
C ALA A 157 8.49 13.76 18.75
N VAL A 158 8.93 14.63 19.66
CA VAL A 158 10.32 14.70 20.11
C VAL A 158 10.79 13.39 20.76
N VAL A 159 9.94 12.81 21.63
CA VAL A 159 10.24 11.52 22.28
C VAL A 159 10.26 10.37 21.27
N ALA A 160 9.35 10.37 20.29
CA ALA A 160 9.34 9.36 19.23
C ALA A 160 10.61 9.44 18.35
N SER A 161 11.05 10.64 17.97
CA SER A 161 12.27 10.85 17.19
C SER A 161 13.51 10.38 17.95
N GLY A 162 13.61 10.67 19.26
CA GLY A 162 14.74 10.24 20.08
C GLY A 162 14.82 8.72 20.28
N LEU A 163 13.66 8.04 20.35
CA LEU A 163 13.60 6.58 20.45
C LEU A 163 13.92 5.88 19.11
N VAL A 164 13.54 6.47 17.98
CA VAL A 164 13.88 5.93 16.64
C VAL A 164 15.38 6.04 16.38
N ALA A 165 16.00 7.18 16.72
CA ALA A 165 17.44 7.38 16.57
C ALA A 165 18.25 6.35 17.39
N LYS A 166 17.86 6.08 18.64
CA LYS A 166 18.53 5.06 19.47
C LYS A 166 18.21 3.61 19.11
N ALA A 167 17.10 3.36 18.42
CA ALA A 167 16.72 2.02 17.98
C ALA A 167 17.44 1.59 16.69
N GLN A 168 17.79 2.54 15.81
CA GLN A 168 18.59 2.26 14.62
C GLN A 168 20.00 1.80 15.00
N ASP A 169 20.66 2.45 15.96
CA ASP A 169 22.03 2.09 16.38
C ASP A 169 22.17 0.67 16.95
N ARG A 170 21.08 0.03 17.39
CA ARG A 170 21.10 -1.33 17.95
C ARG A 170 20.66 -2.44 16.98
N LEU A 171 20.29 -2.11 15.75
CA LEU A 171 19.86 -3.10 14.74
C LEU A 171 20.96 -3.53 13.77
N HIS A 172 22.13 -2.89 13.80
CA HIS A 172 23.29 -3.30 13.01
C HIS A 172 24.07 -4.40 13.73
N GLY A 173 23.46 -5.60 13.82
CA GLY A 173 24.28 -6.80 14.02
C GLY A 173 25.29 -6.83 12.87
N GLY A 174 26.59 -6.89 13.19
CA GLY A 174 27.74 -6.68 12.30
C GLY A 174 27.85 -7.63 11.10
N LEU A 175 26.83 -7.65 10.25
CA LEU A 175 26.77 -8.29 8.96
C LEU A 175 27.27 -7.26 7.94
N ALA A 176 28.14 -7.70 7.03
CA ALA A 176 28.63 -6.90 5.93
C ALA A 176 27.48 -6.12 5.26
N GLU A 177 27.76 -4.90 4.81
CA GLU A 177 26.76 -4.05 4.14
C GLU A 177 26.23 -4.78 2.90
N VAL A 178 25.04 -5.37 3.02
CA VAL A 178 24.41 -6.11 1.91
C VAL A 178 23.94 -5.08 0.90
N ILE A 179 24.73 -4.90 -0.17
CA ILE A 179 24.34 -4.08 -1.32
C ILE A 179 23.00 -4.62 -1.82
N LYS A 180 21.97 -3.78 -1.77
CA LYS A 180 20.62 -4.15 -2.20
C LYS A 180 20.60 -4.35 -3.70
N LYS A 181 19.71 -5.23 -4.12
CA LYS A 181 19.45 -5.48 -5.52
C LYS A 181 18.52 -4.41 -6.08
N GLU A 182 18.90 -3.83 -7.21
CA GLU A 182 18.17 -2.76 -7.87
C GLU A 182 17.49 -3.28 -9.14
N ALA A 183 16.38 -2.64 -9.50
CA ALA A 183 15.65 -2.96 -10.72
C ALA A 183 16.44 -2.45 -11.92
N PRO A 184 16.71 -3.27 -12.94
CA PRO A 184 17.32 -2.77 -14.17
C PRO A 184 16.34 -1.87 -14.92
N GLU A 185 16.89 -0.94 -15.69
CA GLU A 185 16.14 -0.22 -16.71
C GLU A 185 15.71 -1.22 -17.80
N ARG A 186 14.45 -1.13 -18.24
CA ARG A 186 13.84 -2.06 -19.18
C ARG A 186 13.21 -1.29 -20.33
N ASP A 187 13.47 -1.74 -21.56
CA ASP A 187 12.85 -1.18 -22.77
C ASP A 187 11.34 -1.39 -22.76
N THR A 188 10.90 -2.55 -22.28
CA THR A 188 9.49 -2.93 -22.19
C THR A 188 9.19 -3.50 -20.81
N ARG A 189 8.12 -3.00 -20.19
CA ARG A 189 7.66 -3.45 -18.87
C ARG A 189 7.18 -4.89 -18.93
N LEU A 190 7.44 -5.63 -17.85
CA LEU A 190 6.88 -6.95 -17.65
C LEU A 190 5.53 -6.83 -16.94
N VAL A 191 4.52 -7.48 -17.49
CA VAL A 191 3.17 -7.55 -16.93
C VAL A 191 2.78 -9.02 -16.72
N PRO A 192 1.82 -9.34 -15.83
CA PRO A 192 1.44 -10.71 -15.48
C PRO A 192 1.22 -11.64 -16.69
N PHE A 193 1.54 -12.92 -16.52
CA PHE A 193 1.06 -13.98 -17.40
C PHE A 193 -0.47 -13.93 -17.48
N GLY A 194 -1.03 -14.09 -18.69
CA GLY A 194 -2.47 -13.92 -18.95
C GLY A 194 -2.87 -12.51 -19.42
N ALA A 195 -1.95 -11.53 -19.43
CA ALA A 195 -2.20 -10.17 -19.94
C ALA A 195 -2.43 -10.09 -21.46
N GLY A 196 -1.82 -10.98 -22.24
CA GLY A 196 -1.84 -10.99 -23.70
C GLY A 196 -0.94 -9.93 -24.36
N SER A 197 -0.94 -8.69 -23.87
CA SER A 197 0.06 -7.67 -24.23
C SER A 197 0.17 -6.61 -23.15
N VAL A 198 1.30 -5.89 -23.13
CA VAL A 198 1.54 -4.78 -22.20
C VAL A 198 0.46 -3.71 -22.35
N LYS A 199 0.13 -3.34 -23.59
CA LYS A 199 -0.92 -2.37 -23.91
C LYS A 199 -2.30 -2.83 -23.41
N SER A 200 -2.70 -4.05 -23.76
CA SER A 200 -3.98 -4.62 -23.31
C SER A 200 -4.16 -4.63 -21.80
N PHE A 201 -3.07 -4.90 -21.08
CA PHE A 201 -3.08 -4.96 -19.63
C PHE A 201 -3.39 -3.60 -19.03
N TYR A 202 -2.65 -2.57 -19.43
CA TYR A 202 -2.83 -1.22 -18.91
C TYR A 202 -4.14 -0.56 -19.37
N ASP A 203 -4.66 -0.90 -20.55
CA ASP A 203 -5.97 -0.44 -21.02
C ASP A 203 -7.14 -0.96 -20.17
N ARG A 204 -6.99 -2.15 -19.55
CA ARG A 204 -8.04 -2.83 -18.76
C ARG A 204 -7.82 -2.82 -17.25
N CYS A 205 -6.63 -2.47 -16.79
CA CYS A 205 -6.28 -2.54 -15.37
C CYS A 205 -6.84 -1.31 -14.63
N THR A 206 -7.73 -1.54 -13.67
CA THR A 206 -8.31 -0.48 -12.82
C THR A 206 -7.48 -0.18 -11.57
N ALA A 207 -6.25 -0.70 -11.47
CA ALA A 207 -5.36 -0.56 -10.31
C ALA A 207 -6.00 -0.99 -8.95
N CYS A 208 -6.91 -1.97 -8.96
CA CYS A 208 -7.62 -2.46 -7.76
C CYS A 208 -6.73 -3.21 -6.74
N GLN A 209 -5.45 -3.44 -7.04
CA GLN A 209 -4.45 -4.12 -6.19
C GLN A 209 -4.74 -5.59 -5.80
N LEU A 210 -5.82 -6.21 -6.29
CA LEU A 210 -6.15 -7.61 -5.96
C LEU A 210 -5.03 -8.58 -6.34
N CYS A 211 -4.47 -8.44 -7.54
CA CYS A 211 -3.37 -9.30 -8.01
C CYS A 211 -2.06 -9.08 -7.25
N VAL A 212 -1.79 -7.84 -6.79
CA VAL A 212 -0.61 -7.50 -5.98
C VAL A 212 -0.71 -8.18 -4.61
N SER A 213 -1.86 -8.04 -3.95
CA SER A 213 -2.12 -8.66 -2.65
C SER A 213 -2.16 -10.20 -2.72
N ALA A 214 -2.65 -10.76 -3.82
CA ALA A 214 -2.70 -12.21 -4.03
C ALA A 214 -1.35 -12.83 -4.46
N CYS A 215 -0.30 -12.04 -4.73
CA CYS A 215 0.97 -12.56 -5.22
C CYS A 215 1.83 -13.12 -4.07
N PRO A 216 1.98 -14.45 -3.91
CA PRO A 216 2.74 -15.01 -2.79
C PRO A 216 4.25 -14.72 -2.89
N ASN A 217 4.76 -14.47 -4.10
CA ASN A 217 6.19 -14.26 -4.36
C ASN A 217 6.60 -12.77 -4.41
N GLY A 218 5.67 -11.83 -4.18
CA GLY A 218 5.98 -10.38 -4.17
C GLY A 218 6.59 -9.82 -5.47
N VAL A 219 6.23 -10.43 -6.60
CA VAL A 219 6.72 -10.06 -7.95
C VAL A 219 5.96 -8.87 -8.50
N LEU A 220 4.65 -8.81 -8.24
CA LEU A 220 3.80 -7.71 -8.66
C LEU A 220 3.90 -6.55 -7.69
N ARG A 221 4.13 -5.35 -8.21
CA ARG A 221 4.24 -4.13 -7.42
C ARG A 221 3.48 -2.99 -8.07
N PRO A 222 2.84 -2.11 -7.29
CA PRO A 222 2.21 -0.91 -7.83
C PRO A 222 3.26 0.01 -8.41
N SER A 223 3.03 0.52 -9.62
CA SER A 223 3.88 1.56 -10.20
C SER A 223 3.64 2.91 -9.50
N SER A 224 4.72 3.68 -9.36
CA SER A 224 4.70 5.08 -8.93
C SER A 224 4.73 6.06 -10.11
N ASP A 225 4.76 5.55 -11.33
CA ASP A 225 4.86 6.36 -12.55
C ASP A 225 3.52 7.03 -12.84
N LEU A 226 3.53 8.26 -13.33
CA LEU A 226 2.31 9.04 -13.57
C LEU A 226 1.38 8.39 -14.60
N GLU A 227 1.95 7.78 -15.65
CA GLU A 227 1.19 7.15 -16.74
C GLU A 227 0.46 5.88 -16.29
N HIS A 228 1.08 5.10 -15.40
CA HIS A 228 0.60 3.80 -14.95
C HIS A 228 0.38 3.77 -13.43
N PHE A 229 -0.04 4.91 -12.86
CA PHE A 229 -0.06 5.10 -11.41
C PHE A 229 -0.90 4.03 -10.71
N LEU A 230 -0.29 3.34 -9.75
CA LEU A 230 -0.82 2.16 -9.05
C LEU A 230 -1.11 0.94 -9.92
N GLN A 231 -1.08 1.01 -11.25
CA GLN A 231 -1.19 -0.19 -12.08
C GLN A 231 0.06 -1.05 -11.87
N PRO A 232 -0.09 -2.38 -11.69
CA PRO A 232 1.04 -3.19 -11.27
C PRO A 232 1.96 -3.56 -12.44
N TYR A 233 3.22 -3.83 -12.10
CA TYR A 233 4.22 -4.38 -13.01
C TYR A 233 4.98 -5.50 -12.30
N MET A 234 5.67 -6.35 -13.06
CA MET A 234 6.51 -7.42 -12.55
C MET A 234 7.97 -6.98 -12.42
N SER A 235 8.61 -7.33 -11.32
CA SER A 235 10.00 -6.95 -11.06
C SER A 235 10.63 -7.90 -10.02
N TYR A 236 11.93 -8.22 -10.19
CA TYR A 236 12.51 -9.47 -9.69
C TYR A 236 13.54 -9.34 -8.56
N GLU A 237 13.63 -8.19 -7.91
CA GLU A 237 14.65 -7.90 -6.90
C GLU A 237 14.33 -8.60 -5.57
N LYS A 238 13.04 -8.84 -5.27
CA LYS A 238 12.57 -9.50 -4.04
C LYS A 238 12.02 -10.92 -4.24
N GLY A 239 11.73 -11.33 -5.47
CA GLY A 239 11.19 -12.65 -5.79
C GLY A 239 11.00 -12.82 -7.29
N TYR A 240 10.55 -13.99 -7.74
CA TYR A 240 10.30 -14.28 -9.15
C TYR A 240 8.99 -15.02 -9.36
N CYS A 241 8.51 -15.05 -10.61
CA CYS A 241 7.23 -15.64 -10.93
C CYS A 241 7.37 -17.16 -11.07
N ARG A 242 6.94 -17.90 -10.05
CA ARG A 242 6.97 -19.37 -10.03
C ARG A 242 6.09 -19.95 -11.15
N PRO A 243 6.61 -20.80 -12.07
CA PRO A 243 5.83 -21.36 -13.18
C PRO A 243 4.56 -22.11 -12.76
N GLU A 244 4.56 -22.69 -11.56
CA GLU A 244 3.44 -23.42 -10.98
C GLU A 244 2.33 -22.54 -10.37
N CYS A 245 2.49 -21.22 -10.33
CA CYS A 245 1.55 -20.30 -9.67
C CYS A 245 0.67 -19.52 -10.66
N THR A 246 -0.66 -19.59 -10.53
CA THR A 246 -1.61 -18.81 -11.37
C THR A 246 -2.54 -17.88 -10.59
N GLU A 247 -2.25 -17.60 -9.31
CA GLU A 247 -3.14 -16.85 -8.40
C GLU A 247 -3.61 -15.48 -8.94
N CYS A 248 -2.70 -14.69 -9.51
CA CYS A 248 -3.06 -13.37 -10.05
C CYS A 248 -4.11 -13.42 -11.19
N SER A 249 -4.16 -14.53 -11.93
CA SER A 249 -5.13 -14.74 -13.00
C SER A 249 -6.53 -15.11 -12.50
N ARG A 250 -6.63 -15.63 -11.27
CA ARG A 250 -7.90 -16.05 -10.64
C ARG A 250 -8.64 -14.90 -9.98
N VAL A 251 -7.92 -13.82 -9.63
CA VAL A 251 -8.47 -12.70 -8.85
C VAL A 251 -8.75 -11.44 -9.67
N CYS A 252 -8.44 -11.42 -10.97
CA CYS A 252 -8.60 -10.22 -11.80
C CYS A 252 -10.07 -10.05 -12.27
N PRO A 253 -10.82 -9.04 -11.80
CA PRO A 253 -12.23 -8.90 -12.16
C PRO A 253 -12.45 -8.26 -13.54
N THR A 254 -11.46 -7.52 -14.07
CA THR A 254 -11.60 -6.77 -15.32
C THR A 254 -11.16 -7.55 -16.56
N GLY A 255 -10.56 -8.74 -16.38
CA GLY A 255 -9.93 -9.48 -17.47
C GLY A 255 -8.66 -8.81 -18.03
N ALA A 256 -8.06 -7.87 -17.29
CA ALA A 256 -6.70 -7.39 -17.59
C ALA A 256 -5.68 -8.53 -17.52
N ILE A 257 -5.90 -9.48 -16.62
CA ILE A 257 -5.22 -10.78 -16.54
C ILE A 257 -6.28 -11.84 -16.79
N LYS A 258 -6.18 -12.58 -17.90
CA LYS A 258 -7.09 -13.68 -18.20
C LYS A 258 -6.78 -14.88 -17.32
N PRO A 259 -7.80 -15.65 -16.87
CA PRO A 259 -7.58 -16.95 -16.23
C PRO A 259 -6.73 -17.84 -17.12
N ILE A 260 -5.69 -18.46 -16.54
CA ILE A 260 -4.79 -19.38 -17.25
C ILE A 260 -4.51 -20.61 -16.38
N SER A 261 -4.29 -21.76 -17.03
CA SER A 261 -3.80 -22.96 -16.37
C SER A 261 -2.29 -22.90 -16.12
N VAL A 262 -1.77 -23.83 -15.32
CA VAL A 262 -0.32 -23.93 -15.06
C VAL A 262 0.43 -24.32 -16.33
N GLU A 263 -0.15 -25.21 -17.12
CA GLU A 263 0.38 -25.70 -18.39
C GLU A 263 0.43 -24.57 -19.43
N GLU A 264 -0.65 -23.79 -19.54
CA GLU A 264 -0.70 -22.60 -20.41
C GLU A 264 0.36 -21.59 -20.00
N LYS A 265 0.51 -21.32 -18.69
CA LYS A 265 1.52 -20.38 -18.18
C LYS A 265 2.95 -20.76 -18.59
N GLN A 266 3.26 -22.05 -18.67
CA GLN A 266 4.58 -22.54 -19.05
C GLN A 266 4.87 -22.43 -20.56
N THR A 267 3.85 -22.17 -21.38
CA THR A 267 4.03 -21.92 -22.81
C THR A 267 4.00 -20.43 -23.15
N ILE A 268 3.35 -19.59 -22.33
CA ILE A 268 3.29 -18.14 -22.60
C ILE A 268 4.64 -17.48 -22.35
N ARG A 269 5.12 -16.72 -23.33
CA ARG A 269 6.29 -15.85 -23.22
C ARG A 269 5.85 -14.43 -22.90
N ILE A 270 6.37 -13.85 -21.81
CA ILE A 270 6.15 -12.45 -21.42
C ILE A 270 7.41 -11.59 -21.50
N GLY A 271 8.57 -12.22 -21.69
CA GLY A 271 9.86 -11.55 -21.75
C GLY A 271 11.01 -12.49 -22.06
N THR A 272 12.18 -11.92 -22.32
CA THR A 272 13.41 -12.63 -22.69
C THR A 272 14.53 -12.25 -21.74
N ALA A 273 15.32 -13.24 -21.32
CA ALA A 273 16.49 -13.01 -20.49
C ALA A 273 17.72 -12.62 -21.33
N HIS A 274 18.44 -11.60 -20.90
CA HIS A 274 19.68 -11.13 -21.52
C HIS A 274 20.81 -11.11 -20.49
N VAL A 275 21.99 -11.53 -20.92
CA VAL A 275 23.19 -11.60 -20.07
C VAL A 275 24.11 -10.44 -20.40
N ASN A 276 24.45 -9.65 -19.39
CA ASN A 276 25.57 -8.71 -19.43
C ASN A 276 26.83 -9.41 -18.88
N LEU A 277 27.77 -9.72 -19.79
CA LEU A 277 29.02 -10.40 -19.45
C LEU A 277 29.93 -9.54 -18.57
N ASP A 278 29.86 -8.21 -18.65
CA ASP A 278 30.62 -7.27 -17.82
C ASP A 278 30.15 -7.23 -16.37
N LEU A 279 29.01 -7.85 -16.05
CA LEU A 279 28.50 -7.99 -14.69
C LEU A 279 28.56 -9.45 -14.19
N CYS A 280 28.84 -10.41 -15.07
CA CYS A 280 28.78 -11.83 -14.78
C CYS A 280 30.04 -12.31 -14.06
N ILE A 281 29.87 -12.89 -12.87
CA ILE A 281 30.96 -13.44 -12.04
C ILE A 281 31.76 -14.51 -12.81
N ALA A 282 31.06 -15.39 -13.54
CA ALA A 282 31.69 -16.44 -14.34
C ALA A 282 32.44 -15.90 -15.57
N ALA A 283 31.88 -14.89 -16.24
CA ALA A 283 32.56 -14.24 -17.37
C ALA A 283 33.80 -13.46 -16.92
N LYS A 284 33.76 -12.87 -15.72
CA LYS A 284 34.90 -12.19 -15.08
C LYS A 284 36.00 -13.12 -14.57
N GLY A 285 35.81 -14.43 -14.61
CA GLY A 285 36.80 -15.39 -14.08
C GLY A 285 36.91 -15.38 -12.55
N GLN A 286 35.91 -14.83 -11.84
CA GLN A 286 35.95 -14.74 -10.37
C GLN A 286 35.55 -16.08 -9.72
N ASP A 287 34.55 -16.76 -10.28
CA ASP A 287 34.08 -18.07 -9.82
C ASP A 287 33.32 -18.79 -10.95
N SER A 288 33.17 -20.11 -10.84
CA SER A 288 32.46 -20.98 -11.78
C SER A 288 30.93 -20.98 -11.60
N CYS A 289 30.34 -19.82 -11.37
CA CYS A 289 28.90 -19.66 -11.09
C CYS A 289 28.00 -20.12 -12.26
N ASP A 290 27.03 -21.00 -11.98
CA ASP A 290 26.04 -21.50 -12.95
C ASP A 290 24.57 -21.33 -12.47
N ASN A 291 24.36 -20.50 -11.45
CA ASN A 291 23.08 -20.37 -10.73
C ASN A 291 21.87 -20.09 -11.64
N CYS A 292 22.08 -19.27 -12.67
CA CYS A 292 21.02 -18.93 -13.63
C CYS A 292 20.58 -20.12 -14.51
N SER A 293 21.51 -21.01 -14.87
CA SER A 293 21.22 -22.24 -15.60
C SER A 293 20.58 -23.27 -14.67
N TYR A 294 21.13 -23.44 -13.47
CA TYR A 294 20.66 -24.40 -12.47
C TYR A 294 19.19 -24.16 -12.05
N HIS A 295 18.79 -22.90 -11.87
CA HIS A 295 17.43 -22.55 -11.45
C HIS A 295 16.49 -22.17 -12.61
N CYS A 296 16.89 -22.38 -13.87
CA CYS A 296 16.02 -22.09 -15.01
C CYS A 296 14.95 -23.19 -15.17
N PRO A 297 13.66 -22.90 -14.90
CA PRO A 297 12.63 -23.95 -14.93
C PRO A 297 12.34 -24.46 -16.35
N THR A 298 12.58 -23.65 -17.38
CA THR A 298 12.34 -24.03 -18.78
C THR A 298 13.58 -24.57 -19.49
N GLY A 299 14.73 -24.63 -18.80
CA GLY A 299 16.00 -25.02 -19.43
C GLY A 299 16.46 -24.08 -20.54
N ALA A 300 15.98 -22.82 -20.55
CA ALA A 300 16.35 -21.81 -21.54
C ALA A 300 17.80 -21.34 -21.42
N ILE A 301 18.47 -21.57 -20.28
CA ILE A 301 19.82 -21.05 -20.03
C ILE A 301 20.80 -22.22 -19.98
N ARG A 302 21.81 -22.20 -20.86
CA ARG A 302 22.88 -23.21 -20.90
C ARG A 302 24.24 -22.57 -20.62
N MET A 303 25.10 -23.30 -19.92
CA MET A 303 26.49 -22.88 -19.67
C MET A 303 27.39 -23.39 -20.80
N VAL A 304 28.00 -22.48 -21.56
CA VAL A 304 28.89 -22.81 -22.69
C VAL A 304 30.30 -22.28 -22.43
N ARG A 305 31.32 -22.91 -23.02
CA ARG A 305 32.69 -22.44 -22.95
C ARG A 305 32.96 -21.54 -24.15
N GLN A 306 33.12 -20.24 -23.92
CA GLN A 306 33.46 -19.28 -24.97
C GLN A 306 34.99 -19.14 -25.08
N GLN A 307 35.51 -18.81 -26.26
CA GLN A 307 36.94 -18.53 -26.42
C GLN A 307 37.34 -17.33 -25.55
N GLY A 308 38.39 -17.50 -24.75
CA GLY A 308 38.89 -16.46 -23.83
C GLY A 308 38.26 -16.46 -22.44
N SER A 309 37.20 -17.22 -22.17
CA SER A 309 36.61 -17.32 -20.82
C SER A 309 37.26 -18.45 -20.01
N GLN A 310 37.67 -18.15 -18.77
CA GLN A 310 38.22 -19.15 -17.85
C GLN A 310 37.15 -20.19 -17.45
N HIS A 311 35.94 -19.72 -17.15
CA HIS A 311 34.79 -20.52 -16.78
C HIS A 311 33.75 -20.60 -17.90
N ARG A 312 32.79 -21.52 -17.75
CA ARG A 312 31.61 -21.54 -18.63
C ARG A 312 30.75 -20.32 -18.32
N ILE A 313 30.17 -19.73 -19.36
CA ILE A 313 29.30 -18.55 -19.25
C ILE A 313 27.88 -18.89 -19.71
N PRO A 314 26.85 -18.18 -19.23
CA PRO A 314 25.48 -18.46 -19.60
C PRO A 314 25.14 -17.93 -21.00
N THR A 315 24.42 -18.73 -21.77
CA THR A 315 23.78 -18.35 -23.04
C THR A 315 22.30 -18.67 -22.96
N VAL A 316 21.46 -17.77 -23.46
CA VAL A 316 20.01 -17.88 -23.39
C VAL A 316 19.45 -18.32 -24.75
N ALA A 317 18.68 -19.39 -24.74
CA ALA A 317 17.80 -19.82 -25.82
C ALA A 317 16.49 -19.04 -25.69
N GLU A 318 16.37 -17.95 -26.44
CA GLU A 318 15.26 -17.00 -26.31
C GLU A 318 13.90 -17.67 -26.50
N GLU A 319 13.80 -18.62 -27.42
CA GLU A 319 12.59 -19.36 -27.77
C GLU A 319 12.04 -20.20 -26.61
N ARG A 320 12.87 -20.59 -25.65
CA ARG A 320 12.44 -21.33 -24.44
C ARG A 320 12.26 -20.42 -23.22
N CYS A 321 12.65 -19.15 -23.34
CA CYS A 321 12.53 -18.21 -22.24
C CYS A 321 11.10 -17.69 -22.15
N ILE A 322 10.44 -17.95 -21.01
CA ILE A 322 9.09 -17.46 -20.73
C ILE A 322 9.08 -16.12 -19.98
N GLY A 323 10.24 -15.62 -19.55
CA GLY A 323 10.33 -14.38 -18.77
C GLY A 323 9.88 -14.51 -17.30
N CYS A 324 10.13 -15.65 -16.65
CA CYS A 324 9.70 -15.86 -15.25
C CYS A 324 10.53 -15.07 -14.20
N GLY A 325 11.74 -14.64 -14.57
CA GLY A 325 12.64 -13.86 -13.71
C GLY A 325 13.44 -14.66 -12.67
N ALA A 326 13.40 -15.99 -12.68
CA ALA A 326 14.14 -16.83 -11.72
C ALA A 326 15.65 -16.56 -11.77
N CYS A 327 16.21 -16.50 -12.98
CA CYS A 327 17.62 -16.20 -13.20
C CYS A 327 18.01 -14.79 -12.75
N GLU A 328 17.16 -13.79 -13.02
CA GLU A 328 17.40 -12.42 -12.57
C GLU A 328 17.36 -12.35 -11.06
N ASN A 329 16.33 -12.89 -10.40
CA ASN A 329 16.20 -12.85 -8.94
C ASN A 329 17.38 -13.52 -8.22
N LEU A 330 17.77 -14.70 -8.68
CA LEU A 330 18.81 -15.52 -8.04
C LEU A 330 20.24 -15.13 -8.46
N CYS A 331 20.42 -14.19 -9.38
CA CYS A 331 21.75 -13.72 -9.76
C CYS A 331 22.47 -13.07 -8.55
N PRO A 332 23.71 -13.50 -8.22
CA PRO A 332 24.47 -12.93 -7.11
C PRO A 332 25.07 -11.55 -7.42
N SER A 333 25.15 -11.15 -8.69
CA SER A 333 25.69 -9.84 -9.08
C SER A 333 24.89 -8.69 -8.47
N ARG A 334 25.58 -7.64 -8.04
CA ARG A 334 25.04 -6.45 -7.35
C ARG A 334 25.71 -5.17 -7.85
N PRO A 335 25.01 -4.02 -7.83
CA PRO A 335 23.59 -3.85 -7.46
C PRO A 335 22.61 -4.39 -8.51
N ILE A 336 23.04 -4.47 -9.77
CA ILE A 336 22.27 -5.00 -10.90
C ILE A 336 22.64 -6.45 -11.18
N SER A 337 21.64 -7.27 -11.53
CA SER A 337 21.88 -8.65 -11.97
C SER A 337 22.68 -8.68 -13.27
N ALA A 338 23.60 -9.65 -13.38
CA ALA A 338 24.28 -9.92 -14.65
C ALA A 338 23.36 -10.52 -15.71
N ILE A 339 22.24 -11.13 -15.31
CA ILE A 339 21.19 -11.60 -16.20
C ILE A 339 19.90 -10.91 -15.81
N THR A 340 19.26 -10.24 -16.77
CA THR A 340 18.04 -9.46 -16.58
C THR A 340 17.00 -9.91 -17.58
N VAL A 341 15.72 -9.72 -17.26
CA VAL A 341 14.60 -10.04 -18.15
C VAL A 341 13.95 -8.75 -18.62
N ASN A 342 13.88 -8.60 -19.94
CA ASN A 342 13.11 -7.54 -20.61
C ASN A 342 11.76 -8.09 -21.07
N GLY A 343 10.71 -7.28 -20.94
CA GLY A 343 9.38 -7.64 -21.41
C GLY A 343 9.30 -7.68 -22.93
N ILE A 344 8.29 -8.38 -23.46
CA ILE A 344 7.89 -8.26 -24.87
C ILE A 344 6.53 -7.57 -24.96
N SER A 345 6.33 -6.77 -26.00
CA SER A 345 5.12 -5.96 -26.14
C SER A 345 3.86 -6.81 -26.31
N ILE A 346 3.95 -7.91 -27.06
CA ILE A 346 2.87 -8.86 -27.33
C ILE A 346 3.29 -10.24 -26.82
N HIS A 347 2.51 -10.79 -25.89
CA HIS A 347 2.74 -12.11 -25.35
C HIS A 347 2.26 -13.16 -26.35
N HIS A 348 3.05 -14.20 -26.54
CA HIS A 348 2.76 -15.29 -27.47
C HIS A 348 3.19 -16.62 -26.86
N ASN A 349 2.64 -17.72 -27.36
CA ASN A 349 3.04 -19.05 -26.93
C ASN A 349 4.39 -19.43 -27.56
N ALA A 350 5.24 -20.09 -26.79
CA ALA A 350 6.53 -20.64 -27.18
C ALA A 350 6.37 -21.84 -28.11
#